data_AF-B1MZS5-F1
#
_entry.id   AF-B1MZS5-F1
#
_cell.length_a   1.000
_cell.length_b   1.000
_cell.length_c   1.000
_cell.angle_alpha   90.00
_cell.angle_beta   90.00
_cell.angle_gamma   90.00
#
_symmetry.space_group_name_H-M   'P 1'
#
loop_
_entity.id
_entity.type
_entity.pdbx_description
1 polymer ?
#
loop_
_entity_poly.entity_id
_entity_poly.type
_entity_poly.pdbx_seq_one_letter_code
_entity_poly.pdbx_strand_id
1 'polypeptide(L)'
;MKSKNLKRIAINFLVTLIFIYSYGGLFLIPNSSLTRGIIFSPGPLVVLILLLFIFSQTLNTRKESLNKPRINFFLPILLFCLLNLLSFVYLLFYKNVNDRTILTGVETALASLIYIPLAQLVGNTDDVEMDKIFNIVSFIAIVSISIQIVYANYSNIMLLKSFDLSKLSNRNGGYRVQFFDPLVSIYILNSFNKLLRSLKLRYITPIFIGLCYLLFISQTRSILIFVLIALAVDYVLNLGAEISKGKISVFSLVSVIPIIGGLMYFLKMVVFQLYKPIQDGTYLNDGSYFARIGEITYYVTEIKKNIFFGLGNFAVESSDSVWWSIVHGPTGYYYTQDIGLLGDIARLGICVIPIYLVILYVMYRQQKRRLHGAYYGYIIIMLGAIGNYSLLNNGFALGLILYFNEYYSRKGKNVNE
;
A
#
# COMPACT_ATOMS: atom_id res chain seq x y z
N MET A 1 20.17 27.41 17.24
CA MET A 1 20.33 26.73 15.93
C MET A 1 20.71 25.25 16.04
N LYS A 2 21.74 24.85 16.82
CA LYS A 2 22.18 23.43 16.92
C LYS A 2 21.07 22.41 17.31
N SER A 3 20.21 22.74 18.28
CA SER A 3 19.10 21.86 18.71
C SER A 3 18.03 21.64 17.63
N LYS A 4 17.75 22.64 16.78
CA LYS A 4 16.75 22.52 15.70
C LYS A 4 17.23 21.59 14.58
N ASN A 5 18.51 21.64 14.24
CA ASN A 5 19.12 20.75 13.25
C ASN A 5 19.14 19.28 13.72
N LEU A 6 19.47 19.04 15.00
CA LEU A 6 19.48 17.68 15.55
C LEU A 6 18.08 17.05 15.51
N LYS A 7 17.03 17.80 15.87
CA LYS A 7 15.64 17.32 15.80
C LYS A 7 15.20 17.01 14.37
N ARG A 8 15.56 17.87 13.40
CA ARG A 8 15.30 17.64 11.97
C ARG A 8 15.95 16.35 11.49
N ILE A 9 17.21 16.11 11.85
CA ILE A 9 17.93 14.88 11.51
C ILE A 9 17.23 13.67 12.12
N ALA A 10 16.85 13.74 13.40
CA ALA A 10 16.14 12.66 14.08
C ALA A 10 14.81 12.31 13.39
N ILE A 11 14.03 13.31 12.97
CA ILE A 11 12.77 13.08 12.27
C ILE A 11 12.98 12.46 10.90
N ASN A 12 13.90 12.99 10.09
CA ASN A 12 14.22 12.42 8.78
C ASN A 12 14.71 10.97 8.93
N PHE A 13 15.52 10.70 9.96
CA PHE A 13 15.98 9.35 10.30
C PHE A 13 14.82 8.42 10.66
N LEU A 14 13.92 8.84 11.57
CA LEU A 14 12.75 8.06 11.97
C LEU A 14 11.82 7.76 10.78
N VAL A 15 11.53 8.76 9.94
CA VAL A 15 10.76 8.58 8.71
C VAL A 15 11.44 7.58 7.79
N THR A 16 12.75 7.67 7.61
CA THR A 16 13.52 6.74 6.78
C THR A 16 13.43 5.31 7.32
N LEU A 17 13.59 5.13 8.65
CA LEU A 17 13.46 3.83 9.30
C LEU A 17 12.06 3.22 9.12
N ILE A 18 11.01 4.03 9.25
CA ILE A 18 9.64 3.58 9.02
C ILE A 18 9.47 3.06 7.59
N PHE A 19 9.96 3.79 6.58
CA PHE A 19 9.87 3.34 5.19
C PHE A 19 10.69 2.08 4.95
N ILE A 20 11.90 1.98 5.50
CA ILE A 20 12.75 0.77 5.44
C ILE A 20 12.00 -0.42 6.04
N TYR A 21 11.40 -0.24 7.21
CA TYR A 21 10.61 -1.26 7.89
C TYR A 21 9.41 -1.71 7.04
N SER A 22 8.72 -0.75 6.43
CA SER A 22 7.56 -1.01 5.55
C SER A 22 7.91 -1.86 4.32
N TYR A 23 9.19 -1.86 3.91
CA TYR A 23 9.73 -2.73 2.86
C TYR A 23 10.36 -4.02 3.42
N GLY A 24 9.95 -4.47 4.61
CA GLY A 24 10.48 -5.68 5.24
C GLY A 24 11.95 -5.57 5.65
N GLY A 25 12.46 -4.34 5.83
CA GLY A 25 13.87 -4.08 6.12
C GLY A 25 14.80 -4.37 4.94
N LEU A 26 14.34 -4.06 3.72
CA LEU A 26 15.06 -4.14 2.44
C LEU A 26 15.47 -5.56 1.98
N PHE A 27 15.03 -6.62 2.67
CA PHE A 27 15.53 -7.99 2.46
C PHE A 27 17.06 -8.08 2.57
N LEU A 28 17.69 -7.13 3.26
CA LEU A 28 19.15 -7.06 3.38
C LEU A 28 19.68 -7.81 4.61
N ILE A 29 18.79 -8.39 5.41
CA ILE A 29 19.12 -9.09 6.63
C ILE A 29 19.34 -10.56 6.31
N PRO A 30 20.51 -11.15 6.61
CA PRO A 30 20.79 -12.53 6.24
C PRO A 30 20.21 -13.56 7.22
N ASN A 31 18.94 -13.38 7.55
CA ASN A 31 18.19 -14.23 8.46
C ASN A 31 16.71 -14.23 8.06
N SER A 32 16.23 -15.37 7.58
CA SER A 32 14.87 -15.54 7.10
C SER A 32 13.82 -15.43 8.22
N SER A 33 14.15 -15.89 9.44
CA SER A 33 13.27 -15.78 10.60
C SER A 33 13.09 -14.32 11.02
N LEU A 34 14.20 -13.57 11.09
CA LEU A 34 14.17 -12.15 11.46
C LEU A 34 13.48 -11.30 10.38
N THR A 35 13.79 -11.51 9.10
CA THR A 35 13.15 -10.80 7.99
C THR A 35 11.66 -11.07 7.94
N ARG A 36 11.23 -12.34 8.13
CA ARG A 36 9.82 -12.71 8.26
C ARG A 36 9.18 -12.02 9.46
N GLY A 37 9.84 -12.01 10.62
CA GLY A 37 9.38 -11.29 11.80
C GLY A 37 9.15 -9.80 11.53
N ILE A 38 10.06 -9.14 10.79
CA ILE A 38 9.92 -7.72 10.42
C ILE A 38 8.75 -7.49 9.46
N ILE A 39 8.56 -8.37 8.46
CA ILE A 39 7.48 -8.24 7.48
C ILE A 39 6.10 -8.42 8.14
N PHE A 40 5.97 -9.34 9.09
CA PHE A 40 4.68 -9.74 9.65
C PHE A 40 4.41 -9.25 11.08
N SER A 41 5.36 -8.55 11.73
CA SER A 41 5.15 -7.95 13.05
C SER A 41 4.92 -6.45 12.93
N PRO A 42 3.73 -5.93 13.29
CA PRO A 42 3.49 -4.49 13.32
C PRO A 42 4.07 -3.81 14.57
N GLY A 43 4.37 -4.54 15.65
CA GLY A 43 4.88 -4.00 16.91
C GLY A 43 6.07 -3.02 16.79
N PRO A 44 7.20 -3.38 16.16
CA PRO A 44 8.32 -2.45 15.99
C PRO A 44 7.97 -1.18 15.21
N LEU A 45 7.07 -1.28 14.22
CA LEU A 45 6.57 -0.13 13.48
C LEU A 45 5.77 0.81 14.39
N VAL A 46 4.94 0.27 15.28
CA VAL A 46 4.21 1.05 16.29
C VAL A 46 5.17 1.83 17.19
N VAL A 47 6.27 1.21 17.63
CA VAL A 47 7.30 1.90 18.44
C VAL A 47 7.92 3.06 17.67
N LEU A 48 8.31 2.86 16.39
CA LEU A 48 8.85 3.92 15.55
C LEU A 48 7.86 5.08 15.37
N ILE A 49 6.57 4.79 15.25
CA ILE A 49 5.51 5.79 15.11
C ILE A 49 5.33 6.59 16.40
N LEU A 50 5.33 5.92 17.56
CA LEU A 50 5.26 6.59 18.86
C LEU A 50 6.45 7.52 19.08
N LEU A 51 7.66 7.06 18.73
CA LEU A 51 8.85 7.91 18.75
C LEU A 51 8.68 9.11 17.82
N LEU A 52 8.24 8.90 16.57
CA LEU A 52 8.00 9.99 15.63
C LEU A 52 6.98 11.00 16.16
N PHE A 53 5.93 10.52 16.84
CA PHE A 53 4.93 11.36 17.49
C PHE A 53 5.49 12.19 18.65
N ILE A 54 6.30 11.59 19.52
CA ILE A 54 6.97 12.33 20.60
C ILE A 54 7.87 13.42 19.99
N PHE A 55 8.70 13.07 19.00
CA PHE A 55 9.60 14.02 18.35
C PHE A 55 8.85 15.12 17.60
N SER A 56 7.73 14.82 16.92
CA SER A 56 6.92 15.80 16.18
C SER A 56 6.27 16.82 17.12
N GLN A 57 5.80 16.40 18.29
CA GLN A 57 5.18 17.30 19.28
C GLN A 57 6.21 18.29 19.86
N THR A 58 7.46 17.87 20.05
CA THR A 58 8.51 18.78 20.58
C THR A 58 8.96 19.87 19.60
N LEU A 59 8.52 19.82 18.34
CA LEU A 59 8.72 20.90 17.35
C LEU A 59 7.61 21.96 17.40
N ASN A 60 6.49 21.65 18.06
CA ASN A 60 5.24 22.38 17.92
C ASN A 60 5.15 23.65 18.79
N THR A 61 6.27 24.16 19.33
CA THR A 61 6.23 25.14 20.41
C THR A 61 6.06 26.60 20.01
N ARG A 62 6.05 27.03 18.72
CA ARG A 62 6.02 28.48 18.43
C ARG A 62 5.30 29.03 17.19
N LYS A 63 4.53 28.25 16.42
CA LYS A 63 3.65 28.86 15.39
C LYS A 63 2.30 28.16 15.32
N GLU A 64 1.38 28.61 16.15
CA GLU A 64 -0.05 28.57 15.83
C GLU A 64 -0.32 29.52 14.65
N SER A 65 0.16 29.20 13.45
CA SER A 65 -0.30 29.90 12.24
C SER A 65 -1.24 28.98 11.48
N LEU A 66 -2.53 29.07 11.82
CA LEU A 66 -3.69 29.19 10.91
C LEU A 66 -3.90 28.22 9.73
N ASN A 67 -3.06 27.21 9.53
CA ASN A 67 -3.19 26.24 8.45
C ASN A 67 -3.20 24.82 9.00
N LYS A 68 -4.11 24.55 9.95
CA LYS A 68 -4.51 23.17 10.28
C LYS A 68 -4.90 22.47 8.97
N PRO A 69 -4.48 21.22 8.74
CA PRO A 69 -4.94 20.47 7.59
C PRO A 69 -6.47 20.42 7.56
N ARG A 70 -7.07 21.14 6.60
CA ARG A 70 -8.54 21.28 6.43
C ARG A 70 -9.24 19.96 6.09
N ILE A 71 -8.50 18.87 5.97
CA ILE A 71 -8.96 17.55 5.57
C ILE A 71 -8.25 16.53 6.46
N ASN A 72 -9.02 15.66 7.11
CA ASN A 72 -8.52 14.90 8.24
C ASN A 72 -8.86 13.41 8.10
N PHE A 73 -7.88 12.58 7.71
CA PHE A 73 -8.01 11.12 7.83
C PHE A 73 -7.98 10.65 9.28
N PHE A 74 -7.83 11.55 10.26
CA PHE A 74 -7.92 11.22 11.67
C PHE A 74 -9.22 10.50 12.02
N LEU A 75 -10.38 10.94 11.48
CA LEU A 75 -11.64 10.28 11.77
C LEU A 75 -11.68 8.82 11.26
N PRO A 76 -11.43 8.51 9.97
CA PRO A 76 -11.41 7.12 9.51
C PRO A 76 -10.32 6.27 10.19
N ILE A 77 -9.16 6.86 10.53
CA ILE A 77 -8.11 6.16 11.28
C ILE A 77 -8.57 5.84 12.70
N LEU A 78 -9.16 6.82 13.40
CA LEU A 78 -9.67 6.63 14.75
C LEU A 78 -10.78 5.57 14.78
N LEU A 79 -11.70 5.61 13.81
CA LEU A 79 -12.74 4.59 13.66
C LEU A 79 -12.15 3.21 13.40
N PHE A 80 -11.08 3.12 12.60
CA PHE A 80 -10.39 1.85 12.39
C PHE A 80 -9.69 1.34 13.65
N CYS A 81 -9.01 2.21 14.39
CA CYS A 81 -8.40 1.84 15.67
C CYS A 81 -9.45 1.36 16.66
N LEU A 82 -10.58 2.07 16.77
CA LEU A 82 -11.69 1.70 17.63
C LEU A 82 -12.28 0.34 17.23
N LEU A 83 -12.50 0.11 15.93
CA LEU A 83 -13.05 -1.15 15.43
C LEU A 83 -12.13 -2.34 15.73
N ASN A 84 -10.81 -2.16 15.60
CA ASN A 84 -9.83 -3.20 15.96
C ASN A 84 -9.76 -3.44 17.47
N LEU A 85 -9.89 -2.39 18.28
CA LEU A 85 -9.97 -2.53 19.73
C LEU A 85 -11.24 -3.29 20.15
N LEU A 86 -12.38 -2.96 19.54
CA LEU A 86 -13.63 -3.69 19.78
C LEU A 86 -13.53 -5.15 19.32
N SER A 87 -12.92 -5.40 18.15
CA SER A 87 -12.63 -6.76 17.68
C SER A 87 -11.72 -7.51 18.65
N PHE A 88 -10.71 -6.85 19.22
CA PHE A 88 -9.82 -7.46 20.21
C PHE A 88 -10.57 -7.85 21.48
N VAL A 89 -11.40 -6.95 22.03
CA VAL A 89 -12.25 -7.22 23.20
C VAL A 89 -13.23 -8.37 22.90
N TYR A 90 -13.86 -8.37 21.72
CA TYR A 90 -14.74 -9.46 21.28
C TYR A 90 -14.01 -10.81 21.23
N LEU A 91 -12.81 -10.86 20.63
CA LEU A 91 -12.02 -12.09 20.56
C LEU A 91 -11.62 -12.60 21.94
N LEU A 92 -11.16 -11.70 22.82
CA LEU A 92 -10.67 -12.04 24.15
C LEU A 92 -11.79 -12.54 25.08
N PHE A 93 -12.90 -11.78 25.17
CA PHE A 93 -13.94 -12.04 26.19
C PHE A 93 -15.10 -12.89 25.69
N TYR A 94 -15.42 -12.84 24.39
CA TYR A 94 -16.57 -13.58 23.84
C TYR A 94 -16.15 -14.86 23.12
N LYS A 95 -15.03 -14.83 22.41
CA LYS A 95 -14.48 -16.02 21.72
C LYS A 95 -13.43 -16.77 22.54
N ASN A 96 -13.04 -16.26 23.71
CA ASN A 96 -12.02 -16.84 24.59
C ASN A 96 -10.71 -17.18 23.84
N VAL A 97 -10.34 -16.36 22.85
CA VAL A 97 -9.04 -16.48 22.20
C VAL A 97 -8.02 -15.88 23.15
N ASN A 98 -6.99 -16.64 23.53
CA ASN A 98 -5.93 -16.20 24.46
C ASN A 98 -4.53 -16.24 23.81
N ASP A 99 -4.49 -16.19 22.48
CA ASP A 99 -3.27 -16.21 21.67
C ASP A 99 -2.67 -14.79 21.52
N ARG A 100 -1.34 -14.68 21.38
CA ARG A 100 -0.65 -13.39 21.17
C ARG A 100 -1.02 -12.73 19.84
N THR A 101 -1.42 -13.52 18.85
CA THR A 101 -1.84 -13.06 17.52
C THR A 101 -3.08 -12.16 17.49
N ILE A 102 -3.87 -12.14 18.57
CA ILE A 102 -5.02 -11.23 18.71
C ILE A 102 -4.52 -9.77 18.79
N LEU A 103 -3.30 -9.56 19.30
CA LEU A 103 -2.68 -8.24 19.33
C LEU A 103 -2.28 -7.74 17.94
N THR A 104 -2.06 -8.63 16.97
CA THR A 104 -1.65 -8.24 15.62
C THR A 104 -2.66 -7.28 14.97
N GLY A 105 -3.96 -7.48 15.21
CA GLY A 105 -4.99 -6.57 14.70
C GLY A 105 -4.92 -5.18 15.33
N VAL A 106 -4.73 -5.11 16.65
CA VAL A 106 -4.55 -3.86 17.40
C VAL A 106 -3.27 -3.14 16.99
N GLU A 107 -2.16 -3.85 16.89
CA GLU A 107 -0.87 -3.31 16.46
C GLU A 107 -0.95 -2.74 15.04
N THR A 108 -1.62 -3.45 14.12
CA THR A 108 -1.83 -2.96 12.75
C THR A 108 -2.70 -1.70 12.73
N ALA A 109 -3.73 -1.65 13.58
CA ALA A 109 -4.50 -0.43 13.81
C ALA A 109 -3.64 0.72 14.33
N LEU A 110 -2.83 0.50 15.36
CA LEU A 110 -1.94 1.51 15.92
C LEU A 110 -0.90 1.97 14.89
N ALA A 111 -0.46 1.11 13.97
CA ALA A 111 0.45 1.49 12.91
C ALA A 111 -0.10 2.56 11.95
N SER A 112 -1.43 2.70 11.80
CA SER A 112 -1.99 3.84 11.03
C SER A 112 -1.94 5.17 11.72
N LEU A 113 -1.71 5.20 13.03
CA LEU A 113 -1.56 6.46 13.75
C LEU A 113 -0.35 7.25 13.23
N ILE A 114 0.54 6.64 12.44
CA ILE A 114 1.61 7.31 11.68
C ILE A 114 1.13 8.54 10.92
N TYR A 115 -0.13 8.53 10.48
CA TYR A 115 -0.73 9.67 9.83
C TYR A 115 -0.60 10.95 10.65
N ILE A 116 -0.83 10.87 11.95
CA ILE A 116 -0.93 12.03 12.84
C ILE A 116 0.40 12.79 12.91
N PRO A 117 1.53 12.15 13.29
CA PRO A 117 2.80 12.85 13.30
C PRO A 117 3.24 13.30 11.91
N LEU A 118 2.99 12.50 10.86
CA LEU A 118 3.28 12.95 9.49
C LEU A 118 2.47 14.20 9.11
N ALA A 119 1.19 14.29 9.50
CA ALA A 119 0.35 15.47 9.28
C ALA A 119 0.93 16.73 9.91
N GLN A 120 1.41 16.59 11.14
CA GLN A 120 1.99 17.68 11.89
C GLN A 120 3.29 18.15 11.25
N LEU A 121 4.16 17.21 10.85
CA LEU A 121 5.44 17.51 10.19
C LEU A 121 5.22 18.23 8.85
N VAL A 122 4.24 17.77 8.06
CA VAL A 122 3.86 18.41 6.80
C VAL A 122 3.21 19.79 7.01
N GLY A 123 2.44 19.94 8.08
CA GLY A 123 1.80 21.20 8.44
C GLY A 123 2.77 22.28 8.90
N ASN A 124 3.89 21.90 9.52
CA ASN A 124 4.67 22.81 10.36
C ASN A 124 6.13 23.03 9.92
N THR A 125 6.69 22.17 9.07
CA THR A 125 8.12 22.24 8.76
C THR A 125 8.44 21.97 7.30
N ASP A 126 8.95 22.97 6.57
CA ASP A 126 9.59 22.84 5.25
C ASP A 126 10.87 21.95 5.28
N ASP A 127 11.21 21.43 6.45
CA ASP A 127 12.48 20.77 6.77
C ASP A 127 12.51 19.25 6.47
N VAL A 128 11.36 18.61 6.19
CA VAL A 128 11.29 17.15 6.00
C VAL A 128 11.12 16.80 4.51
N GLU A 129 12.14 16.16 3.93
CA GLU A 129 12.17 15.77 2.51
C GLU A 129 11.40 14.46 2.24
N MET A 130 10.15 14.35 2.68
CA MET A 130 9.33 13.12 2.63
C MET A 130 9.33 12.46 1.25
N ASP A 131 9.09 13.25 0.19
CA ASP A 131 9.09 12.78 -1.20
C ASP A 131 10.42 12.12 -1.58
N LYS A 132 11.52 12.75 -1.20
CA LYS A 132 12.85 12.28 -1.57
C LYS A 132 13.19 11.02 -0.80
N ILE A 133 12.91 10.99 0.51
CA ILE A 133 13.08 9.81 1.36
C ILE A 133 12.28 8.64 0.78
N PHE A 134 10.99 8.83 0.51
CA PHE A 134 10.13 7.79 -0.04
C PHE A 134 10.65 7.25 -1.38
N ASN A 135 11.03 8.14 -2.31
CA ASN A 135 11.51 7.73 -3.64
C ASN A 135 12.86 6.99 -3.57
N ILE A 136 13.80 7.44 -2.72
CA ILE A 136 15.10 6.77 -2.55
C ILE A 136 14.92 5.39 -1.91
N VAL A 137 14.16 5.30 -0.81
CA VAL A 137 13.93 4.03 -0.12
C VAL A 137 13.21 3.05 -1.04
N SER A 138 12.19 3.50 -1.77
CA SER A 138 11.46 2.64 -2.72
C SER A 138 12.34 2.14 -3.85
N PHE A 139 13.17 3.00 -4.44
CA PHE A 139 14.11 2.59 -5.50
C PHE A 139 15.08 1.51 -5.00
N ILE A 140 15.73 1.76 -3.85
CA ILE A 140 16.68 0.82 -3.25
C ILE A 140 16.00 -0.51 -2.92
N ALA A 141 14.80 -0.48 -2.32
CA ALA A 141 14.04 -1.67 -1.99
C ALA A 141 13.70 -2.51 -3.23
N ILE A 142 13.12 -1.89 -4.26
CA ILE A 142 12.70 -2.57 -5.48
C ILE A 142 13.90 -3.22 -6.18
N VAL A 143 15.02 -2.49 -6.31
CA VAL A 143 16.25 -3.01 -6.93
C VAL A 143 16.83 -4.16 -6.12
N SER A 144 16.93 -4.01 -4.79
CA SER A 144 17.50 -5.03 -3.91
C SER A 144 16.70 -6.32 -3.93
N ILE A 145 15.35 -6.24 -3.89
CA ILE A 145 14.47 -7.40 -3.99
C ILE A 145 14.57 -8.04 -5.37
N SER A 146 14.57 -7.23 -6.43
CA SER A 146 14.66 -7.73 -7.81
C SER A 146 15.95 -8.51 -8.05
N ILE A 147 17.10 -7.98 -7.60
CA ILE A 147 18.40 -8.68 -7.70
C ILE A 147 18.36 -10.03 -6.96
N GLN A 148 17.84 -10.04 -5.73
CA GLN A 148 17.78 -11.27 -4.95
C GLN A 148 16.88 -12.33 -5.60
N ILE A 149 15.72 -11.94 -6.13
CA ILE A 149 14.78 -12.87 -6.76
C ILE A 149 15.28 -13.34 -8.13
N VAL A 150 15.87 -12.47 -8.94
CA VAL A 150 16.48 -12.88 -10.21
C VAL A 150 17.62 -13.87 -9.98
N TYR A 151 18.48 -13.62 -9.00
CA TYR A 151 19.53 -14.57 -8.63
C TYR A 151 18.96 -15.88 -8.09
N ALA A 152 17.94 -15.82 -7.24
CA ALA A 152 17.28 -17.01 -6.70
C ALA A 152 16.62 -17.85 -7.80
N ASN A 153 16.04 -17.23 -8.83
CA ASN A 153 15.47 -17.95 -9.97
C ASN A 153 16.54 -18.71 -10.77
N TYR A 154 17.77 -18.18 -10.86
CA TYR A 154 18.87 -18.85 -11.58
C TYR A 154 19.56 -19.93 -10.74
N SER A 155 19.82 -19.63 -9.47
CA SER A 155 20.67 -20.45 -8.59
C SER A 155 19.89 -21.35 -7.63
N ASN A 156 18.58 -21.17 -7.50
CA ASN A 156 17.74 -21.74 -6.43
C ASN A 156 18.23 -21.42 -5.01
N ILE A 157 18.98 -20.31 -4.83
CA ILE A 157 19.47 -19.85 -3.53
C ILE A 157 19.23 -18.34 -3.41
N MET A 158 18.74 -17.86 -2.26
CA MET A 158 18.69 -16.42 -1.97
C MET A 158 20.09 -15.92 -1.63
N LEU A 159 20.58 -14.87 -2.31
CA LEU A 159 21.90 -14.26 -2.06
C LEU A 159 22.17 -14.03 -0.57
N LEU A 160 21.21 -13.41 0.11
CA LEU A 160 21.34 -13.08 1.53
C LEU A 160 20.68 -14.12 2.44
N LYS A 161 20.04 -15.18 1.95
CA LYS A 161 19.18 -16.06 2.79
C LYS A 161 18.16 -15.29 3.64
N SER A 162 17.76 -14.12 3.14
CA SER A 162 16.80 -13.20 3.77
C SER A 162 15.38 -13.74 3.78
N PHE A 163 15.09 -14.73 2.94
CA PHE A 163 13.80 -15.40 2.91
C PHE A 163 13.99 -16.90 2.64
N ASP A 164 13.05 -17.68 3.15
CA ASP A 164 12.99 -19.12 2.89
C ASP A 164 12.30 -19.35 1.54
N LEU A 165 13.04 -19.83 0.54
CA LEU A 165 12.53 -20.03 -0.82
C LEU A 165 11.35 -21.01 -0.87
N SER A 166 11.31 -21.99 0.04
CA SER A 166 10.19 -22.95 0.13
C SER A 166 8.86 -22.28 0.50
N LYS A 167 8.92 -21.10 1.11
CA LYS A 167 7.74 -20.31 1.51
C LYS A 167 7.34 -19.27 0.46
N LEU A 168 8.10 -19.09 -0.61
CA LEU A 168 7.71 -18.23 -1.73
C LEU A 168 6.87 -19.02 -2.72
N SER A 169 5.75 -18.44 -3.14
CA SER A 169 4.98 -19.01 -4.25
C SER A 169 5.81 -18.98 -5.53
N ASN A 170 5.87 -20.11 -6.25
CA ASN A 170 6.41 -20.18 -7.59
C ASN A 170 5.28 -19.97 -8.59
N ARG A 171 5.45 -19.04 -9.53
CA ARG A 171 4.48 -18.78 -10.60
C ARG A 171 5.22 -18.50 -11.90
N ASN A 172 4.76 -19.13 -12.98
CA ASN A 172 5.40 -19.08 -14.31
C ASN A 172 6.90 -19.43 -14.29
N GLY A 173 7.33 -20.34 -13.41
CA GLY A 173 8.72 -20.78 -13.31
C GLY A 173 9.65 -19.83 -12.54
N GLY A 174 9.12 -18.86 -11.78
CA GLY A 174 9.92 -17.97 -10.93
C GLY A 174 9.30 -17.72 -9.56
N TYR A 175 10.15 -17.40 -8.58
CA TYR A 175 9.76 -16.98 -7.24
C TYR A 175 9.05 -15.63 -7.26
N ARG A 176 7.97 -15.52 -6.48
CA ARG A 176 7.09 -14.34 -6.44
C ARG A 176 7.11 -13.67 -5.07
N VAL A 177 7.18 -12.33 -5.03
CA VAL A 177 7.13 -11.52 -3.79
C VAL A 177 6.08 -10.41 -3.90
N GLN A 178 5.00 -10.48 -3.12
CA GLN A 178 3.79 -9.64 -3.29
C GLN A 178 3.60 -8.56 -2.22
N PHE A 179 4.44 -8.52 -1.18
CA PHE A 179 4.16 -7.75 0.04
C PHE A 179 4.17 -6.22 -0.15
N PHE A 180 4.81 -5.72 -1.21
CA PHE A 180 5.09 -4.28 -1.38
C PHE A 180 4.35 -3.64 -2.54
N ASP A 181 3.49 -4.39 -3.22
CA ASP A 181 2.78 -3.97 -4.42
C ASP A 181 2.07 -2.62 -4.26
N PRO A 182 1.44 -2.31 -3.10
CA PRO A 182 0.83 -1.01 -2.94
C PRO A 182 1.90 0.12 -2.88
N LEU A 183 3.01 -0.06 -2.16
CA LEU A 183 4.12 0.94 -2.07
C LEU A 183 4.78 1.20 -3.42
N VAL A 184 4.97 0.14 -4.19
CA VAL A 184 5.48 0.23 -5.57
C VAL A 184 4.48 0.96 -6.48
N SER A 185 3.17 0.72 -6.30
CA SER A 185 2.12 1.42 -7.06
C SER A 185 2.13 2.94 -6.82
N ILE A 186 2.28 3.38 -5.56
CA ILE A 186 2.50 4.81 -5.26
C ILE A 186 3.73 5.31 -6.00
N TYR A 187 4.85 4.61 -5.87
CA TYR A 187 6.15 5.04 -6.37
C TYR A 187 6.11 5.30 -7.88
N ILE A 188 5.42 4.43 -8.61
CA ILE A 188 5.13 4.59 -10.04
C ILE A 188 4.28 5.84 -10.27
N LEU A 189 3.14 5.99 -9.58
CA LEU A 189 2.22 7.12 -9.78
C LEU A 189 2.86 8.47 -9.44
N ASN A 190 3.62 8.57 -8.35
CA ASN A 190 4.36 9.77 -7.97
C ASN A 190 5.37 10.17 -9.06
N SER A 191 6.10 9.19 -9.58
CA SER A 191 7.10 9.41 -10.62
C SER A 191 6.45 9.80 -11.94
N PHE A 192 5.33 9.17 -12.30
CA PHE A 192 4.56 9.49 -13.49
C PHE A 192 4.00 10.90 -13.44
N ASN A 193 3.39 11.30 -12.32
CA ASN A 193 2.88 12.65 -12.15
C ASN A 193 3.99 13.72 -12.23
N LYS A 194 5.22 13.42 -11.77
CA LYS A 194 6.39 14.29 -11.97
C LYS A 194 6.88 14.31 -13.41
N LEU A 195 6.81 13.16 -14.11
CA LEU A 195 7.11 13.07 -15.53
C LEU A 195 6.14 13.92 -16.35
N LEU A 196 4.83 13.81 -16.15
CA LEU A 196 3.83 14.58 -16.90
C LEU A 196 4.01 16.10 -16.79
N ARG A 197 4.51 16.57 -15.64
CA ARG A 197 4.72 18.01 -15.39
C ARG A 197 6.03 18.57 -15.94
N SER A 198 7.07 17.74 -16.04
CA SER A 198 8.43 18.23 -16.30
C SER A 198 9.12 17.57 -17.50
N LEU A 199 8.58 16.44 -17.97
CA LEU A 199 9.08 15.62 -19.07
C LEU A 199 10.55 15.20 -18.92
N LYS A 200 11.08 15.17 -17.69
CA LYS A 200 12.47 14.78 -17.43
C LYS A 200 12.61 13.26 -17.43
N LEU A 201 13.53 12.76 -18.25
CA LEU A 201 13.83 11.32 -18.39
C LEU A 201 14.14 10.62 -17.05
N ARG A 202 14.70 11.33 -16.07
CA ARG A 202 14.99 10.78 -14.73
C ARG A 202 13.76 10.20 -14.01
N TYR A 203 12.55 10.59 -14.40
CA TYR A 203 11.32 10.05 -13.83
C TYR A 203 10.82 8.80 -14.55
N ILE A 204 11.33 8.51 -15.75
CA ILE A 204 11.03 7.27 -16.50
C ILE A 204 11.67 6.07 -15.81
N THR A 205 12.91 6.20 -15.33
CA THR A 205 13.64 5.09 -14.68
C THR A 205 12.88 4.51 -13.46
N PRO A 206 12.40 5.32 -12.50
CA PRO A 206 11.48 4.87 -11.45
C PRO A 206 10.24 4.12 -11.93
N ILE A 207 9.57 4.63 -12.97
CA ILE A 207 8.34 4.05 -13.52
C ILE A 207 8.65 2.69 -14.13
N PHE A 208 9.68 2.61 -14.96
CA PHE A 208 10.11 1.40 -15.62
C PHE A 208 10.49 0.31 -14.61
N ILE A 209 11.34 0.63 -13.63
CA ILE A 209 11.76 -0.31 -12.60
C ILE A 209 10.57 -0.80 -11.76
N GLY A 210 9.65 0.10 -11.38
CA GLY A 210 8.44 -0.28 -10.66
C GLY A 210 7.53 -1.20 -11.46
N LEU A 211 7.32 -0.91 -12.76
CA LEU A 211 6.52 -1.77 -13.64
C LEU A 211 7.18 -3.14 -13.87
N CYS A 212 8.50 -3.20 -14.05
CA CYS A 212 9.25 -4.45 -14.14
C CYS A 212 9.10 -5.28 -12.86
N TYR A 213 9.16 -4.65 -11.69
CA TYR A 213 8.91 -5.34 -10.43
C TYR A 213 7.50 -5.95 -10.39
N LEU A 214 6.46 -5.16 -10.68
CA LEU A 214 5.08 -5.65 -10.66
C LEU A 214 4.86 -6.80 -11.64
N LEU A 215 5.53 -6.78 -12.79
CA LEU A 215 5.34 -7.76 -13.85
C LEU A 215 6.12 -9.06 -13.62
N PHE A 216 7.40 -8.97 -13.26
CA PHE A 216 8.30 -10.13 -13.20
C PHE A 216 8.50 -10.68 -11.79
N ILE A 217 8.48 -9.82 -10.77
CA ILE A 217 8.78 -10.19 -9.38
C ILE A 217 7.51 -10.39 -8.57
N SER A 218 6.63 -9.39 -8.55
CA SER A 218 5.37 -9.46 -7.83
C SER A 218 4.33 -10.28 -8.57
N GLN A 219 4.29 -10.22 -9.90
CA GLN A 219 3.38 -10.99 -10.75
C GLN A 219 1.88 -10.87 -10.33
N THR A 220 1.51 -9.78 -9.66
CA THR A 220 0.13 -9.50 -9.24
C THR A 220 -0.62 -8.78 -10.36
N ARG A 221 -1.20 -9.57 -11.26
CA ARG A 221 -1.89 -9.11 -12.49
C ARG A 221 -2.91 -8.01 -12.25
N SER A 222 -3.72 -8.13 -11.20
CA SER A 222 -4.77 -7.15 -10.90
C SER A 222 -4.20 -5.81 -10.47
N ILE A 223 -3.20 -5.78 -9.59
CA ILE A 223 -2.53 -4.54 -9.18
C ILE A 223 -1.89 -3.85 -10.39
N LEU A 224 -1.24 -4.61 -11.27
CA LEU A 224 -0.71 -4.07 -12.52
C LEU A 224 -1.81 -3.39 -13.35
N ILE A 225 -3.00 -4.01 -13.50
CA ILE A 225 -4.13 -3.37 -14.20
C ILE A 225 -4.53 -2.05 -13.53
N PHE A 226 -4.70 -2.02 -12.20
CA PHE A 226 -5.09 -0.79 -11.51
C PHE A 226 -4.03 0.31 -11.67
N VAL A 227 -2.74 -0.03 -11.65
CA VAL A 227 -1.65 0.91 -11.95
C VAL A 227 -1.75 1.42 -13.38
N LEU A 228 -1.95 0.55 -14.37
CA LEU A 228 -2.06 0.96 -15.78
C LEU A 228 -3.28 1.86 -16.02
N ILE A 229 -4.44 1.53 -15.42
CA ILE A 229 -5.65 2.38 -15.48
C ILE A 229 -5.40 3.72 -14.80
N ALA A 230 -4.76 3.71 -13.63
CA ALA A 230 -4.42 4.93 -12.89
C ALA A 230 -3.50 5.84 -13.71
N LEU A 231 -2.46 5.28 -14.34
CA LEU A 231 -1.58 6.00 -15.26
C LEU A 231 -2.33 6.57 -16.47
N ALA A 232 -3.22 5.79 -17.08
CA ALA A 232 -4.01 6.24 -18.22
C ALA A 232 -4.96 7.40 -17.85
N VAL A 233 -5.62 7.32 -16.70
CA VAL A 233 -6.52 8.38 -16.22
C VAL A 233 -5.75 9.63 -15.83
N ASP A 234 -4.66 9.50 -15.07
CA ASP A 234 -3.78 10.62 -14.75
C ASP A 234 -3.23 11.29 -16.01
N TYR A 235 -2.90 10.49 -17.03
CA TYR A 235 -2.45 10.98 -18.32
C TYR A 235 -3.52 11.80 -19.04
N VAL A 236 -4.71 11.23 -19.28
CA VAL A 236 -5.80 11.89 -20.02
C VAL A 236 -6.21 13.19 -19.33
N LEU A 237 -6.33 13.17 -18.01
CA LEU A 237 -6.79 14.33 -17.24
C LEU A 237 -5.74 15.43 -17.14
N ASN A 238 -4.46 15.09 -16.95
CA ASN A 238 -3.40 16.10 -16.93
C ASN A 238 -3.09 16.64 -18.33
N LEU A 239 -3.08 15.78 -19.36
CA LEU A 239 -2.88 16.20 -20.75
C LEU A 239 -4.03 17.11 -21.21
N GLY A 240 -5.28 16.73 -20.96
CA GLY A 240 -6.43 17.59 -21.29
C GLY A 240 -6.33 18.97 -20.63
N ALA A 241 -5.85 19.03 -19.37
CA ALA A 241 -5.63 20.28 -18.67
C ALA A 241 -4.49 21.13 -19.25
N GLU A 242 -3.40 20.52 -19.73
CA GLU A 242 -2.28 21.26 -20.33
C GLU A 242 -2.55 21.64 -21.80
N ILE A 243 -3.30 20.82 -22.56
CA ILE A 243 -3.79 21.15 -23.92
C ILE A 243 -4.67 22.40 -23.84
N SER A 244 -5.60 22.42 -22.89
CA SER A 244 -6.50 23.58 -22.68
C SER A 244 -5.77 24.88 -22.34
N LYS A 245 -4.52 24.80 -21.87
CA LYS A 245 -3.66 25.95 -21.52
C LYS A 245 -2.65 26.32 -22.61
N GLY A 246 -2.64 25.59 -23.74
CA GLY A 246 -1.71 25.84 -24.85
C GLY A 246 -0.24 25.58 -24.54
N LYS A 247 0.07 24.84 -23.46
CA LYS A 247 1.46 24.62 -22.96
C LYS A 247 2.14 23.36 -23.50
N ILE A 248 1.46 22.63 -24.39
CA ILE A 248 1.94 21.35 -24.90
C ILE A 248 2.76 21.57 -26.17
N SER A 249 4.04 21.21 -26.12
CA SER A 249 4.88 21.12 -27.32
C SER A 249 4.56 19.82 -28.08
N VAL A 250 4.66 19.83 -29.41
CA VAL A 250 4.47 18.62 -30.25
C VAL A 250 5.35 17.45 -29.79
N PHE A 251 6.55 17.73 -29.28
CA PHE A 251 7.46 16.74 -28.71
C PHE A 251 6.88 15.99 -27.50
N SER A 252 6.11 16.69 -26.65
CA SER A 252 5.44 16.05 -25.50
C SER A 252 4.32 15.11 -25.94
N LEU A 253 3.58 15.43 -27.00
CA LEU A 253 2.59 14.54 -27.63
C LEU A 253 3.23 13.34 -28.35
N VAL A 254 4.42 13.50 -28.93
CA VAL A 254 5.13 12.39 -29.60
C VAL A 254 5.74 11.42 -28.58
N SER A 255 6.28 11.93 -27.46
CA SER A 255 6.84 11.10 -26.37
C SER A 255 5.80 10.19 -25.68
N VAL A 256 4.52 10.48 -25.89
CA VAL A 256 3.38 9.75 -25.36
C VAL A 256 3.09 8.49 -26.15
N ILE A 257 3.32 8.50 -27.47
CA ILE A 257 2.96 7.37 -28.34
C ILE A 257 3.65 6.08 -27.90
N PRO A 258 4.95 6.07 -27.54
CA PRO A 258 5.61 4.89 -26.98
C PRO A 258 5.06 4.48 -25.61
N ILE A 259 4.65 5.44 -24.78
CA ILE A 259 4.08 5.17 -23.45
C ILE A 259 2.71 4.52 -23.59
N ILE A 260 1.82 5.09 -24.41
CA ILE A 260 0.50 4.50 -24.68
C ILE A 260 0.65 3.15 -25.38
N GLY A 261 1.52 3.04 -26.39
CA GLY A 261 1.81 1.79 -27.08
C GLY A 261 2.32 0.70 -26.13
N GLY A 262 3.25 1.06 -25.24
CA GLY A 262 3.73 0.19 -24.16
C GLY A 262 2.61 -0.21 -23.21
N LEU A 263 1.85 0.74 -22.67
CA LEU A 263 0.72 0.50 -21.76
C LEU A 263 -0.34 -0.40 -22.41
N MET A 264 -0.66 -0.21 -23.69
CA MET A 264 -1.62 -1.03 -24.44
C MET A 264 -1.09 -2.45 -24.69
N TYR A 265 0.20 -2.59 -25.03
CA TYR A 265 0.84 -3.90 -25.13
C TYR A 265 0.82 -4.63 -23.79
N PHE A 266 1.15 -3.94 -22.70
CA PHE A 266 1.07 -4.49 -21.35
C PHE A 266 -0.36 -4.89 -20.98
N LEU A 267 -1.35 -4.04 -21.27
CA LEU A 267 -2.76 -4.35 -21.01
C LEU A 267 -3.20 -5.60 -21.77
N LYS A 268 -2.84 -5.72 -23.05
CA LYS A 268 -3.13 -6.91 -23.87
C LYS A 268 -2.55 -8.18 -23.23
N MET A 269 -1.30 -8.15 -22.79
CA MET A 269 -0.64 -9.29 -22.14
C MET A 269 -1.36 -9.70 -20.85
N VAL A 270 -1.76 -8.74 -20.01
CA VAL A 270 -2.43 -9.03 -18.73
C VAL A 270 -3.88 -9.49 -18.93
N VAL A 271 -4.64 -8.84 -19.81
CA VAL A 271 -6.02 -9.22 -20.12
C VAL A 271 -6.04 -10.62 -20.73
N PHE A 272 -5.12 -10.94 -21.64
CA PHE A 272 -5.01 -12.29 -22.18
C PHE A 272 -4.76 -13.33 -21.08
N GLN A 273 -3.92 -13.02 -20.09
CA GLN A 273 -3.66 -13.93 -18.96
C GLN A 273 -4.82 -14.06 -17.95
N LEU A 274 -5.77 -13.13 -17.90
CA LEU A 274 -6.93 -13.17 -16.99
C LEU A 274 -8.19 -13.69 -17.66
N TYR A 275 -8.41 -13.32 -18.92
CA TYR A 275 -9.63 -13.63 -19.66
C TYR A 275 -9.55 -15.00 -20.33
N LYS A 276 -8.38 -15.38 -20.85
CA LYS A 276 -8.21 -16.66 -21.56
C LYS A 276 -8.65 -17.85 -20.70
N PRO A 277 -8.27 -17.97 -19.41
CA PRO A 277 -8.71 -19.10 -18.58
C PRO A 277 -10.23 -19.15 -18.34
N ILE A 278 -10.88 -17.98 -18.33
CA ILE A 278 -12.35 -17.88 -18.18
C ILE A 278 -13.02 -18.31 -19.48
N GLN A 279 -12.49 -17.84 -20.62
CA GLN A 279 -13.04 -18.11 -21.95
C GLN A 279 -12.92 -19.58 -22.36
N ASP A 280 -11.79 -20.22 -22.06
CA ASP A 280 -11.53 -21.63 -22.42
C ASP A 280 -11.93 -22.62 -21.31
N GLY A 281 -12.52 -22.13 -20.22
CA GLY A 281 -12.99 -22.95 -19.10
C GLY A 281 -11.87 -23.55 -18.24
N THR A 282 -10.60 -23.27 -18.54
CA THR A 282 -9.46 -23.82 -17.78
C THR A 282 -9.37 -23.24 -16.36
N TYR A 283 -10.07 -22.15 -16.06
CA TYR A 283 -10.17 -21.59 -14.70
C TYR A 283 -10.71 -22.59 -13.66
N LEU A 284 -11.53 -23.57 -14.08
CA LEU A 284 -12.03 -24.62 -13.20
C LEU A 284 -10.93 -25.61 -12.76
N ASN A 285 -9.87 -25.74 -13.56
CA ASN A 285 -8.70 -26.56 -13.28
C ASN A 285 -7.51 -25.73 -12.77
N ASP A 286 -7.64 -24.40 -12.72
CA ASP A 286 -6.66 -23.51 -12.11
C ASP A 286 -6.97 -23.40 -10.61
N GLY A 287 -6.12 -24.02 -9.79
CA GLY A 287 -6.24 -24.01 -8.33
C GLY A 287 -6.39 -22.59 -7.74
N SER A 288 -5.88 -21.55 -8.40
CA SER A 288 -6.02 -20.17 -7.95
C SER A 288 -7.44 -19.60 -8.12
N TYR A 289 -8.18 -19.99 -9.16
CA TYR A 289 -9.54 -19.51 -9.39
C TYR A 289 -10.55 -20.29 -8.53
N PHE A 290 -10.38 -21.61 -8.45
CA PHE A 290 -11.17 -22.46 -7.55
C PHE A 290 -11.02 -22.03 -6.09
N ALA A 291 -9.78 -21.79 -5.63
CA ALA A 291 -9.53 -21.28 -4.29
C ALA A 291 -10.25 -19.94 -4.04
N ARG A 292 -10.22 -19.00 -4.99
CA ARG A 292 -10.83 -17.67 -4.79
C ARG A 292 -12.35 -17.69 -4.76
N ILE A 293 -13.00 -18.54 -5.56
CA ILE A 293 -14.47 -18.72 -5.50
C ILE A 293 -14.86 -19.43 -4.19
N GLY A 294 -14.07 -20.43 -3.77
CA GLY A 294 -14.22 -21.10 -2.48
C GLY A 294 -14.06 -20.15 -1.29
N GLU A 295 -13.02 -19.29 -1.32
CA GLU A 295 -12.76 -18.22 -0.37
C GLU A 295 -13.95 -17.29 -0.23
N ILE A 296 -14.47 -16.76 -1.35
CA ILE A 296 -15.62 -15.86 -1.35
C ILE A 296 -16.84 -16.54 -0.72
N THR A 297 -17.14 -17.77 -1.13
CA THR A 297 -18.31 -18.52 -0.63
C THR A 297 -18.19 -18.79 0.87
N TYR A 298 -17.00 -19.17 1.31
CA TYR A 298 -16.69 -19.40 2.72
C TYR A 298 -16.86 -18.13 3.55
N TYR A 299 -16.17 -17.05 3.18
CA TYR A 299 -16.21 -15.82 3.97
C TYR A 299 -17.57 -15.13 3.93
N VAL A 300 -18.34 -15.22 2.84
CA VAL A 300 -19.74 -14.76 2.83
C VAL A 300 -20.57 -15.52 3.87
N THR A 301 -20.33 -16.82 4.02
CA THR A 301 -21.02 -17.64 5.03
C THR A 301 -20.61 -17.24 6.45
N GLU A 302 -19.33 -16.98 6.69
CA GLU A 302 -18.84 -16.51 7.99
C GLU A 302 -19.34 -15.09 8.35
N ILE A 303 -19.39 -14.19 7.37
CA ILE A 303 -19.98 -12.85 7.55
C ILE A 303 -21.45 -12.95 7.98
N LYS A 304 -22.23 -13.84 7.37
CA LYS A 304 -23.64 -14.04 7.75
C LYS A 304 -23.81 -14.51 9.19
N LYS A 305 -22.85 -15.27 9.73
CA LYS A 305 -22.88 -15.74 11.13
C LYS A 305 -22.57 -14.61 12.12
N ASN A 306 -21.67 -13.69 11.78
CA ASN A 306 -21.22 -12.61 12.67
C ASN A 306 -21.11 -11.28 11.90
N ILE A 307 -22.24 -10.68 11.53
CA ILE A 307 -22.29 -9.52 10.63
C ILE A 307 -21.51 -8.30 11.18
N PHE A 308 -21.58 -8.05 12.49
CA PHE A 308 -21.02 -6.83 13.10
C PHE A 308 -19.53 -6.90 13.44
N PHE A 309 -19.01 -8.07 13.76
CA PHE A 309 -17.61 -8.25 14.20
C PHE A 309 -16.80 -9.19 13.30
N GLY A 310 -17.45 -9.83 12.31
CA GLY A 310 -16.82 -10.85 11.49
C GLY A 310 -16.27 -12.00 12.32
N LEU A 311 -15.14 -12.55 11.86
CA LEU A 311 -14.32 -13.53 12.56
C LEU A 311 -13.44 -12.89 13.65
N GLY A 312 -13.31 -11.57 13.67
CA GLY A 312 -12.31 -10.84 14.41
C GLY A 312 -10.97 -10.73 13.65
N ASN A 313 -10.20 -9.69 13.96
CA ASN A 313 -8.92 -9.43 13.31
C ASN A 313 -7.74 -9.95 14.14
N PHE A 314 -7.20 -11.10 13.74
CA PHE A 314 -6.04 -11.71 14.36
C PHE A 314 -5.24 -12.51 13.33
N ALA A 315 -3.95 -12.75 13.60
CA ALA A 315 -3.16 -13.74 12.86
C ALA A 315 -3.39 -15.13 13.45
N VAL A 316 -2.97 -16.21 12.80
CA VAL A 316 -2.97 -17.55 13.43
C VAL A 316 -1.55 -18.07 13.47
N GLU A 317 -1.09 -18.47 14.67
CA GLU A 317 0.31 -18.82 14.95
C GLU A 317 0.72 -20.17 14.36
N SER A 318 -0.19 -21.16 14.35
CA SER A 318 0.06 -22.52 13.87
C SER A 318 -1.07 -23.04 12.99
N SER A 319 -0.71 -23.81 11.96
CA SER A 319 -1.64 -24.60 11.14
C SER A 319 -2.47 -25.58 11.95
N ASP A 320 -1.97 -25.97 13.12
CA ASP A 320 -2.59 -26.98 13.98
C ASP A 320 -3.61 -26.37 14.95
N SER A 321 -3.73 -25.04 14.97
CA SER A 321 -4.72 -24.34 15.78
C SER A 321 -6.13 -24.56 15.22
N VAL A 322 -7.11 -24.78 16.08
CA VAL A 322 -8.54 -24.79 15.67
C VAL A 322 -8.89 -23.50 14.94
N TRP A 323 -8.29 -22.37 15.34
CA TRP A 323 -8.49 -21.09 14.69
C TRP A 323 -7.92 -21.01 13.27
N TRP A 324 -6.94 -21.83 12.91
CA TRP A 324 -6.40 -21.89 11.56
C TRP A 324 -7.48 -22.27 10.57
N SER A 325 -8.22 -23.34 10.85
CA SER A 325 -9.33 -23.80 10.00
C SER A 325 -10.51 -22.82 9.94
N ILE A 326 -10.67 -21.98 10.98
CA ILE A 326 -11.73 -20.95 11.05
C ILE A 326 -11.32 -19.70 10.26
N VAL A 327 -10.05 -19.32 10.26
CA VAL A 327 -9.56 -18.14 9.53
C VAL A 327 -9.23 -18.48 8.07
N HIS A 328 -8.66 -19.66 7.83
CA HIS A 328 -8.18 -20.12 6.52
C HIS A 328 -9.09 -21.15 5.85
N GLY A 329 -10.30 -21.33 6.39
CA GLY A 329 -11.30 -22.23 5.85
C GLY A 329 -10.93 -23.72 6.00
N PRO A 330 -11.82 -24.61 5.52
CA PRO A 330 -11.69 -26.06 5.71
C PRO A 330 -10.46 -26.65 5.02
N THR A 331 -9.94 -25.99 3.99
CA THR A 331 -8.75 -26.42 3.25
C THR A 331 -7.46 -25.81 3.78
N GLY A 332 -7.53 -24.80 4.67
CA GLY A 332 -6.36 -24.11 5.21
C GLY A 332 -5.63 -23.20 4.21
N TYR A 333 -6.21 -22.96 3.03
CA TYR A 333 -5.60 -22.15 1.96
C TYR A 333 -6.34 -20.83 1.70
N TYR A 334 -7.38 -20.51 2.46
CA TYR A 334 -8.16 -19.30 2.24
C TYR A 334 -7.52 -18.10 2.92
N TYR A 335 -7.35 -16.99 2.22
CA TYR A 335 -6.81 -15.77 2.78
C TYR A 335 -7.78 -14.61 2.60
N THR A 336 -8.17 -13.98 3.70
CA THR A 336 -8.99 -12.75 3.66
C THR A 336 -8.36 -11.62 2.84
N GLN A 337 -7.02 -11.59 2.72
CA GLN A 337 -6.31 -10.60 1.92
C GLN A 337 -6.57 -10.76 0.42
N ASP A 338 -6.91 -11.96 -0.03
CA ASP A 338 -7.16 -12.26 -1.44
C ASP A 338 -8.52 -11.72 -1.92
N ILE A 339 -9.48 -11.50 -1.02
CA ILE A 339 -10.82 -11.04 -1.43
C ILE A 339 -11.08 -9.56 -1.10
N GLY A 340 -10.02 -8.78 -0.85
CA GLY A 340 -10.08 -7.32 -0.70
C GLY A 340 -11.01 -6.86 0.43
N LEU A 341 -11.90 -5.91 0.12
CA LEU A 341 -12.87 -5.36 1.08
C LEU A 341 -13.80 -6.44 1.65
N LEU A 342 -14.13 -7.49 0.88
CA LEU A 342 -14.94 -8.59 1.40
C LEU A 342 -14.20 -9.32 2.54
N GLY A 343 -12.89 -9.48 2.43
CA GLY A 343 -12.07 -10.05 3.50
C GLY A 343 -11.91 -9.13 4.70
N ASP A 344 -11.90 -7.82 4.48
CA ASP A 344 -11.95 -6.85 5.57
C ASP A 344 -13.29 -6.94 6.32
N ILE A 345 -14.41 -7.12 5.62
CA ILE A 345 -15.72 -7.38 6.24
C ILE A 345 -15.72 -8.71 6.98
N ALA A 346 -15.09 -9.74 6.42
CA ALA A 346 -14.95 -11.03 7.09
C ALA A 346 -14.16 -10.95 8.40
N ARG A 347 -13.19 -10.04 8.50
CA ARG A 347 -12.37 -9.85 9.72
C ARG A 347 -12.96 -8.88 10.72
N LEU A 348 -13.50 -7.75 10.26
CA LEU A 348 -13.89 -6.62 11.11
C LEU A 348 -15.40 -6.34 11.10
N GLY A 349 -16.17 -7.13 10.35
CA GLY A 349 -17.60 -6.95 10.18
C GLY A 349 -17.97 -5.81 9.22
N ILE A 350 -19.27 -5.61 9.04
CA ILE A 350 -19.85 -4.63 8.11
C ILE A 350 -19.46 -3.18 8.44
N CYS A 351 -19.03 -2.93 9.68
CA CYS A 351 -18.57 -1.62 10.16
C CYS A 351 -17.35 -1.07 9.41
N VAL A 352 -16.60 -1.92 8.69
CA VAL A 352 -15.49 -1.45 7.84
C VAL A 352 -15.97 -0.70 6.58
N ILE A 353 -17.20 -0.96 6.11
CA ILE A 353 -17.75 -0.32 4.91
C ILE A 353 -17.88 1.21 5.11
N PRO A 354 -18.52 1.72 6.19
CA PRO A 354 -18.52 3.15 6.48
C PRO A 354 -17.12 3.77 6.52
N ILE A 355 -16.12 3.08 7.11
CA ILE A 355 -14.74 3.58 7.18
C ILE A 355 -14.17 3.74 5.77
N TYR A 356 -14.34 2.72 4.91
CA TYR A 356 -13.92 2.76 3.52
C TYR A 356 -14.58 3.90 2.74
N LEU A 357 -15.90 4.08 2.89
CA LEU A 357 -16.64 5.15 2.24
C LEU A 357 -16.18 6.54 2.71
N VAL A 358 -15.89 6.71 4.01
CA VAL A 358 -15.32 7.96 4.55
C VAL A 358 -13.94 8.24 3.94
N ILE A 359 -13.08 7.22 3.79
CA ILE A 359 -11.77 7.36 3.12
C ILE A 359 -11.95 7.84 1.68
N LEU A 360 -12.79 7.18 0.88
CA LEU A 360 -13.07 7.58 -0.51
C LEU A 360 -13.65 8.99 -0.60
N TYR A 361 -14.59 9.32 0.28
CA TYR A 361 -15.20 10.64 0.34
C TYR A 361 -14.17 11.74 0.68
N VAL A 362 -13.30 11.46 1.65
CA VAL A 362 -12.21 12.34 2.03
C VAL A 362 -11.29 12.57 0.83
N MET A 363 -10.91 11.52 0.07
CA MET A 363 -10.08 11.62 -1.14
C MET A 363 -10.77 12.42 -2.26
N TYR A 364 -12.03 12.12 -2.55
CA TYR A 364 -12.83 12.82 -3.55
C TYR A 364 -12.96 14.32 -3.26
N ARG A 365 -13.21 14.70 -1.99
CA ARG A 365 -13.29 16.12 -1.61
C ARG A 365 -11.96 16.87 -1.85
N GLN A 366 -10.81 16.20 -1.82
CA GLN A 366 -9.52 16.88 -2.05
C GLN A 366 -9.20 17.06 -3.51
N GLN A 367 -9.62 16.11 -4.34
CA GLN A 367 -9.55 16.21 -5.79
C GLN A 367 -10.27 17.49 -6.24
N LYS A 368 -11.53 17.68 -5.82
CA LYS A 368 -12.33 18.89 -6.15
C LYS A 368 -11.65 20.19 -5.75
N ARG A 369 -11.04 20.24 -4.56
CA ARG A 369 -10.50 21.50 -4.00
C ARG A 369 -9.24 22.02 -4.67
N ARG A 370 -8.50 21.16 -5.37
CA ARG A 370 -7.11 21.48 -5.73
C ARG A 370 -6.74 20.91 -7.12
N LEU A 371 -7.75 20.52 -7.92
CA LEU A 371 -7.69 20.21 -9.38
C LEU A 371 -6.36 19.60 -9.83
N HIS A 372 -6.00 18.44 -9.28
CA HIS A 372 -4.77 17.76 -9.68
C HIS A 372 -5.08 16.35 -10.17
N GLY A 373 -4.64 16.05 -11.40
CA GLY A 373 -4.83 14.75 -12.04
C GLY A 373 -4.31 13.58 -11.20
N ALA A 374 -3.22 13.76 -10.45
CA ALA A 374 -2.61 12.71 -9.64
C ALA A 374 -3.54 12.04 -8.60
N TYR A 375 -4.54 12.77 -8.07
CA TYR A 375 -5.51 12.19 -7.13
C TYR A 375 -6.36 11.08 -7.74
N TYR A 376 -6.63 11.14 -9.05
CA TYR A 376 -7.49 10.16 -9.69
C TYR A 376 -6.81 8.79 -9.74
N GLY A 377 -5.51 8.75 -10.05
CA GLY A 377 -4.72 7.55 -9.94
C GLY A 377 -4.77 6.94 -8.54
N TYR A 378 -4.67 7.75 -7.48
CA TYR A 378 -4.79 7.26 -6.10
C TYR A 378 -6.19 6.73 -5.77
N ILE A 379 -7.25 7.38 -6.26
CA ILE A 379 -8.62 6.89 -6.10
C ILE A 379 -8.77 5.53 -6.82
N ILE A 380 -8.22 5.38 -8.02
CA ILE A 380 -8.28 4.12 -8.80
C ILE A 380 -7.57 2.98 -8.07
N ILE A 381 -6.38 3.24 -7.54
CA ILE A 381 -5.68 2.29 -6.67
C ILE A 381 -6.58 1.96 -5.47
N MET A 382 -7.15 2.95 -4.77
CA MET A 382 -8.04 2.68 -3.63
C MET A 382 -9.35 1.95 -3.99
N LEU A 383 -9.85 2.08 -5.22
CA LEU A 383 -10.97 1.28 -5.72
C LEU A 383 -10.54 -0.17 -6.01
N GLY A 384 -9.29 -0.38 -6.43
CA GLY A 384 -8.71 -1.71 -6.60
C GLY A 384 -8.70 -2.55 -5.31
N ALA A 385 -8.66 -1.89 -4.15
CA ALA A 385 -8.76 -2.54 -2.84
C ALA A 385 -10.08 -3.31 -2.63
N ILE A 386 -11.16 -2.98 -3.36
CA ILE A 386 -12.45 -3.68 -3.25
C ILE A 386 -12.30 -5.18 -3.48
N GLY A 387 -11.44 -5.59 -4.43
CA GLY A 387 -11.30 -6.99 -4.82
C GLY A 387 -9.89 -7.59 -4.74
N ASN A 388 -8.86 -6.82 -4.34
CA ASN A 388 -7.47 -7.27 -4.54
C ASN A 388 -6.54 -7.18 -3.34
N TYR A 389 -6.83 -6.31 -2.37
CA TYR A 389 -6.02 -6.22 -1.16
C TYR A 389 -6.81 -5.57 -0.03
N SER A 390 -6.54 -6.03 1.19
CA SER A 390 -7.07 -5.43 2.42
C SER A 390 -6.67 -3.97 2.52
N LEU A 391 -7.63 -3.10 2.81
CA LEU A 391 -7.47 -1.65 2.88
C LEU A 391 -6.41 -1.23 3.88
N LEU A 392 -6.35 -1.92 5.02
CA LEU A 392 -5.68 -1.43 6.23
C LEU A 392 -4.79 -2.48 6.89
N ASN A 393 -4.60 -3.67 6.29
CA ASN A 393 -3.76 -4.72 6.88
C ASN A 393 -2.43 -4.98 6.17
N ASN A 394 -2.24 -4.51 4.92
CA ASN A 394 -0.96 -4.58 4.20
C ASN A 394 -0.78 -3.43 3.17
N GLY A 395 -1.64 -2.41 3.24
CA GLY A 395 -1.57 -1.17 2.43
C GLY A 395 -1.90 0.08 3.26
N PHE A 396 -1.87 -0.02 4.58
CA PHE A 396 -2.49 0.99 5.45
C PHE A 396 -1.73 2.31 5.54
N ALA A 397 -0.39 2.25 5.55
CA ALA A 397 0.45 3.44 5.47
C ALA A 397 0.39 4.09 4.07
N LEU A 398 0.00 3.33 3.05
CA LEU A 398 0.00 3.73 1.66
C LEU A 398 -0.94 4.87 1.35
N GLY A 399 -2.21 4.76 1.74
CA GLY A 399 -3.20 5.81 1.58
C GLY A 399 -2.85 7.07 2.37
N LEU A 400 -2.15 6.92 3.50
CA LEU A 400 -1.70 8.02 4.36
C LEU A 400 -0.48 8.74 3.78
N ILE A 401 0.46 8.01 3.17
CA ILE A 401 1.63 8.56 2.46
C ILE A 401 1.21 9.22 1.14
N LEU A 402 0.30 8.61 0.38
CA LEU A 402 -0.27 9.20 -0.85
C LEU A 402 -0.94 10.54 -0.61
N TYR A 403 -1.75 10.58 0.44
CA TYR A 403 -2.42 11.80 0.83
C TYR A 403 -1.44 12.89 1.31
N PHE A 404 -0.37 12.56 2.03
CA PHE A 404 0.63 13.56 2.45
C PHE A 404 1.54 14.05 1.35
N ASN A 405 1.93 13.17 0.41
CA ASN A 405 2.74 13.52 -0.77
C ASN A 405 2.02 14.60 -1.61
N GLU A 406 0.72 14.42 -1.79
CA GLU A 406 -0.06 15.36 -2.58
C GLU A 406 -0.52 16.59 -1.79
N TYR A 407 -0.64 16.48 -0.46
CA TYR A 407 -0.88 17.62 0.42
C TYR A 407 0.31 18.58 0.51
N TYR A 408 1.56 18.13 0.38
CA TYR A 408 2.75 18.99 0.34
C TYR A 408 2.96 19.70 -0.99
N SER A 409 2.67 19.06 -2.13
CA SER A 409 2.86 19.71 -3.45
C SER A 409 1.98 20.95 -3.68
N ARG A 410 1.05 21.23 -2.75
CA ARG A 410 0.05 22.31 -2.82
C ARG A 410 0.30 23.47 -1.86
N LYS A 411 1.25 23.38 -0.92
CA LYS A 411 1.62 24.54 -0.08
C LYS A 411 2.51 25.55 -0.80
N GLY A 412 3.16 25.13 -1.90
CA GLY A 412 4.08 25.96 -2.69
C GLY A 412 3.47 26.78 -3.84
N LYS A 413 2.14 26.74 -4.07
CA LYS A 413 1.52 27.53 -5.16
C LYS A 413 0.75 28.79 -4.74
N ASN A 414 0.50 29.00 -3.44
CA ASN A 414 -0.30 30.16 -2.97
C ASN A 414 0.44 31.03 -1.96
N VAL A 415 1.78 31.14 -2.04
CA VAL A 415 2.49 32.20 -1.30
C VAL A 415 3.22 33.18 -2.24
N ASN A 416 3.55 32.84 -3.48
CA ASN A 416 4.16 33.77 -4.45
C ASN A 416 3.97 33.34 -5.93
N GLU A 417 2.75 33.07 -6.38
CA GLU A 417 2.38 33.17 -7.82
C GLU A 417 0.95 33.70 -7.97
#